data_AF-A0A3M5VZW9-F1
#
_entry.id   AF-A0A3M5VZW9-F1
#
_cell.length_a   1.000
_cell.length_b   1.000
_cell.length_c   1.000
_cell.angle_alpha   90.00
_cell.angle_beta   90.00
_cell.angle_gamma   90.00
#
_symmetry.space_group_name_H-M   'P 1'
#
loop_
_entity.id
_entity.type
_entity.pdbx_description
1 polymer ?
#
loop_
_entity_poly.entity_id
_entity_poly.type
_entity_poly.pdbx_seq_one_letter_code
_entity_poly.pdbx_strand_id
1 'polypeptide(L)'
;MPHILSGDMRLLAGFAEKRIDAPEMKDIPTAKEQGYDIVWPVVRGFYLGPKVSDEDYTWWKDSFDKILASEDFAKLRDQRELFPFAMTGAELDTYVKKQVADYKLMAREFGLIQ
;
A
#
# COMPACT_ATOMS: atom_id res chain seq x y z
N MET A 1 -17.63 0.75 -3.03
CA MET A 1 -17.78 -0.62 -3.57
C MET A 1 -19.25 -1.06 -3.65
N PRO A 2 -19.90 -0.92 -4.82
CA PRO A 2 -21.33 -1.19 -4.96
C PRO A 2 -21.73 -2.66 -4.73
N HIS A 3 -20.88 -3.63 -5.12
CA HIS A 3 -21.18 -5.06 -5.00
C HIS A 3 -21.15 -5.60 -3.56
N ILE A 4 -20.42 -4.91 -2.68
CA ILE A 4 -20.35 -5.26 -1.26
C ILE A 4 -21.59 -4.71 -0.54
N LEU A 5 -22.00 -3.49 -0.91
CA LEU A 5 -23.20 -2.84 -0.36
C LEU A 5 -24.49 -3.50 -0.87
N SER A 6 -24.50 -4.06 -2.09
CA SER A 6 -25.64 -4.81 -2.64
C SER A 6 -25.83 -6.19 -2.02
N GLY A 7 -24.81 -6.72 -1.31
CA GLY A 7 -24.84 -8.06 -0.74
C GLY A 7 -24.39 -9.18 -1.69
N ASP A 8 -23.99 -8.85 -2.93
CA ASP A 8 -23.47 -9.83 -3.89
C ASP A 8 -22.09 -10.37 -3.48
N MET A 9 -21.37 -9.63 -2.63
CA MET A 9 -20.06 -9.98 -2.11
C MET A 9 -19.97 -9.76 -0.60
N ARG A 10 -19.33 -10.69 0.11
CA ARG A 10 -19.03 -10.58 1.55
C ARG A 10 -17.52 -10.60 1.77
N LEU A 11 -16.99 -9.57 2.43
CA LEU A 11 -15.58 -9.55 2.84
C LEU A 11 -15.39 -10.44 4.07
N LEU A 12 -14.29 -11.20 4.06
CA LEU A 12 -13.96 -12.13 5.14
C LEU A 12 -12.81 -11.63 6.01
N ALA A 13 -11.82 -10.99 5.39
CA ALA A 13 -10.64 -10.49 6.08
C ALA A 13 -9.99 -9.33 5.30
N GLY A 14 -9.47 -8.35 6.03
CA GLY A 14 -8.49 -7.41 5.49
C GLY A 14 -7.05 -7.89 5.70
N PHE A 15 -6.20 -7.83 4.67
CA PHE A 15 -4.77 -8.17 4.78
C PHE A 15 -3.94 -6.94 5.13
N ALA A 16 -4.22 -6.35 6.30
CA ALA A 16 -3.56 -5.16 6.82
C ALA A 16 -3.26 -5.32 8.32
N GLU A 17 -2.30 -4.53 8.84
CA GLU A 17 -1.96 -4.53 10.27
C GLU A 17 -3.13 -4.10 11.16
N LYS A 18 -3.95 -3.19 10.66
CA LYS A 18 -5.12 -2.64 11.34
C LYS A 18 -6.34 -2.74 10.44
N ARG A 19 -7.52 -2.75 11.05
CA ARG A 19 -8.78 -2.68 10.31
C ARG A 19 -8.81 -1.44 9.44
N ILE A 20 -9.49 -1.58 8.31
CA ILE A 20 -9.67 -0.49 7.35
C ILE A 20 -10.62 0.53 7.96
N ASP A 21 -10.17 1.79 8.07
CA ASP A 21 -11.01 2.89 8.55
C ASP A 21 -11.90 3.42 7.43
N ALA A 22 -12.86 2.59 7.02
CA ALA A 22 -13.95 2.95 6.14
C ALA A 22 -15.26 2.55 6.83
N PRO A 23 -16.28 3.42 6.92
CA PRO A 23 -17.53 3.13 7.62
C PRO A 23 -18.16 1.78 7.28
N GLU A 24 -18.13 1.42 6.00
CA GLU A 24 -18.65 0.16 5.46
C GLU A 24 -17.78 -1.08 5.76
N MET A 25 -16.59 -0.90 6.33
CA MET A 25 -15.61 -1.96 6.61
C MET A 25 -15.21 -2.11 8.07
N LYS A 26 -15.73 -1.26 8.99
CA LYS A 26 -15.27 -1.24 10.40
C LYS A 26 -15.43 -2.57 11.12
N ASP A 27 -16.44 -3.35 10.74
CA ASP A 27 -16.73 -4.66 11.34
C ASP A 27 -15.93 -5.80 10.72
N ILE A 28 -15.19 -5.55 9.64
CA ILE A 28 -14.39 -6.58 8.96
C ILE A 28 -13.09 -6.77 9.73
N PRO A 29 -12.85 -7.97 10.30
CA PRO A 29 -11.59 -8.28 10.97
C PRO A 29 -10.41 -8.35 10.00
N THR A 30 -9.20 -8.13 10.50
CA THR A 30 -7.98 -8.45 9.74
C THR A 30 -7.70 -9.95 9.78
N ALA A 31 -6.86 -10.44 8.88
CA ALA A 31 -6.36 -11.82 8.95
C ALA A 31 -5.63 -12.09 10.28
N LYS A 32 -4.89 -11.09 10.81
CA LYS A 32 -4.19 -11.18 12.11
C LYS A 32 -5.15 -11.35 13.28
N GLU A 33 -6.25 -10.61 13.30
CA GLU A 33 -7.29 -10.76 14.33
C GLU A 33 -7.94 -12.15 14.31
N GLN A 34 -7.89 -12.84 13.17
CA GLN A 34 -8.37 -14.21 13.00
C GLN A 34 -7.30 -15.28 13.30
N GLY A 35 -6.09 -14.88 13.70
CA GLY A 35 -5.00 -15.80 14.04
C GLY A 35 -4.05 -16.14 12.89
N TYR A 36 -4.18 -15.49 11.73
CA TYR A 36 -3.26 -15.66 10.59
C TYR A 36 -2.33 -14.46 10.49
N ASP A 37 -1.02 -14.65 10.65
CA ASP A 37 -0.02 -13.57 10.53
C ASP A 37 0.22 -13.20 9.05
N ILE A 38 -0.81 -12.62 8.43
CA ILE A 38 -0.84 -12.25 7.02
C ILE A 38 -1.10 -10.74 6.92
N VAL A 39 -0.12 -10.03 6.38
CA VAL A 39 -0.19 -8.62 6.04
C VAL A 39 0.29 -8.46 4.61
N TRP A 40 -0.59 -7.98 3.75
CA TRP A 40 -0.31 -7.87 2.32
C TRP A 40 -0.89 -6.59 1.72
N PRO A 41 -0.30 -5.42 2.04
CA PRO A 41 -0.66 -4.18 1.38
C PRO A 41 -0.21 -4.21 -0.09
N VAL A 42 -1.12 -3.86 -1.00
CA VAL A 42 -0.77 -3.62 -2.41
C VAL A 42 -0.40 -2.15 -2.57
N VAL A 43 0.90 -1.88 -2.63
CA VAL A 43 1.43 -0.52 -2.74
C VAL A 43 1.54 -0.09 -4.20
N ARG A 44 1.19 1.16 -4.48
CA ARG A 44 1.34 1.80 -5.79
C ARG A 44 2.15 3.06 -5.62
N GLY A 45 3.10 3.31 -6.52
CA GLY A 45 3.98 4.46 -6.41
C GLY A 45 4.82 4.67 -7.67
N PHE A 46 5.76 5.61 -7.55
CA PHE A 46 6.69 5.98 -8.61
C PHE A 46 8.12 5.64 -8.20
N TYR A 47 8.94 5.31 -9.19
CA TYR A 47 10.39 5.20 -9.02
C TYR A 47 11.07 6.05 -10.08
N LEU A 48 12.27 6.53 -9.75
CA LEU A 48 13.10 7.31 -10.66
C LEU A 48 14.22 6.42 -11.23
N GLY A 49 14.73 6.79 -12.39
CA GLY A 49 15.82 6.06 -13.03
C GLY A 49 17.12 6.18 -12.22
N PRO A 50 18.04 5.20 -12.32
CA PRO A 50 19.27 5.16 -11.51
C PRO A 50 20.30 6.25 -11.83
N LYS A 51 20.05 7.09 -12.85
CA LYS A 51 20.96 8.15 -13.33
C LYS A 51 20.30 9.54 -13.31
N VAL A 52 19.18 9.68 -12.61
CA VAL A 52 18.56 10.98 -12.37
C VAL A 52 19.49 11.82 -11.49
N SER A 53 19.58 13.13 -11.75
CA SER A 53 20.42 14.02 -10.95
C SER A 53 19.86 14.17 -9.53
N ASP A 54 20.70 14.53 -8.56
CA ASP A 54 20.24 14.79 -7.19
C ASP A 54 19.25 15.96 -7.13
N GLU A 55 19.41 16.95 -8.01
CA GLU A 55 18.50 18.08 -8.15
C GLU A 55 17.11 17.63 -8.61
N ASP A 56 17.04 16.86 -9.71
CA ASP A 56 15.78 16.33 -10.23
C ASP A 56 15.11 15.39 -9.23
N TYR A 57 15.90 14.54 -8.56
CA TYR A 57 15.39 13.66 -7.51
C TYR A 57 14.74 14.45 -6.38
N THR A 58 15.42 15.49 -5.91
CA THR A 58 14.93 16.36 -4.84
C THR A 58 13.66 17.08 -5.26
N TRP A 59 13.62 17.62 -6.49
CA TRP A 59 12.45 18.27 -7.04
C TRP A 59 11.22 17.35 -7.09
N TRP A 60 11.40 16.11 -7.55
CA TRP A 60 10.33 15.12 -7.59
C TRP A 60 9.86 14.72 -6.19
N LYS A 61 10.79 14.42 -5.28
CA LYS A 61 10.47 14.07 -3.90
C LYS A 61 9.64 15.18 -3.26
N ASP A 62 10.09 16.42 -3.33
CA ASP A 62 9.42 17.55 -2.70
C ASP A 62 8.06 17.85 -3.37
N SER A 63 7.92 17.59 -4.67
CA SER A 63 6.64 17.68 -5.37
C SER A 63 5.66 16.63 -4.86
N PHE A 64 6.10 15.37 -4.67
CA PHE A 64 5.26 14.32 -4.08
C PHE A 64 4.91 14.62 -2.63
N ASP A 65 5.85 15.10 -1.82
CA ASP A 65 5.59 15.48 -0.42
C ASP A 65 4.47 16.53 -0.33
N LYS A 66 4.49 17.55 -1.22
CA LYS A 66 3.43 18.57 -1.30
C LYS A 66 2.08 17.99 -1.71
N ILE A 67 2.06 17.11 -2.71
CA ILE A 67 0.82 16.49 -3.20
C ILE A 67 0.22 15.58 -2.12
N LEU A 68 1.05 14.76 -1.47
CA LEU A 68 0.62 13.83 -0.41
C LEU A 68 0.06 14.58 0.81
N ALA A 69 0.54 15.80 1.08
CA ALA A 69 0.01 16.67 2.13
C ALA A 69 -1.30 17.41 1.74
N SER A 70 -1.73 17.36 0.48
CA SER A 70 -2.89 18.13 0.01
C SER A 70 -4.22 17.41 0.26
N GLU A 71 -5.23 18.18 0.70
CA GLU A 71 -6.59 17.66 0.89
C GLU A 71 -7.24 17.20 -0.41
N ASP A 72 -6.94 17.87 -1.52
CA ASP A 72 -7.50 17.52 -2.83
C ASP A 72 -6.98 16.17 -3.30
N PHE A 73 -5.70 15.87 -3.07
CA PHE A 73 -5.18 14.54 -3.31
C PHE A 73 -5.79 13.50 -2.37
N ALA A 74 -6.00 13.82 -1.09
CA ALA A 74 -6.68 12.93 -0.16
C ALA A 74 -8.09 12.56 -0.65
N LYS A 75 -8.88 13.54 -1.11
CA LYS A 75 -10.21 13.31 -1.72
C LYS A 75 -10.13 12.43 -2.97
N LEU A 76 -9.18 12.70 -3.86
CA LEU A 76 -8.97 11.90 -5.08
C LEU A 76 -8.55 10.46 -4.78
N ARG A 77 -7.73 10.25 -3.73
CA ARG A 77 -7.31 8.93 -3.25
C ARG A 77 -8.52 8.16 -2.73
N ASP A 78 -9.34 8.77 -1.89
CA ASP A 78 -10.54 8.14 -1.31
C ASP A 78 -11.57 7.78 -2.39
N GLN A 79 -11.79 8.67 -3.38
CA GLN A 79 -12.67 8.40 -4.53
C GLN A 79 -12.25 7.20 -5.37
N ARG A 80 -10.96 6.83 -5.33
CA ARG A 80 -10.40 5.68 -6.04
C ARG A 80 -10.27 4.44 -5.14
N GLU A 81 -10.87 4.47 -3.95
CA GLU A 81 -10.86 3.37 -2.98
C GLU A 81 -9.42 2.96 -2.59
N LEU A 82 -8.51 3.95 -2.56
CA LEU A 82 -7.13 3.77 -2.15
C LEU A 82 -6.95 4.21 -0.69
N PHE A 83 -6.22 3.45 0.11
CA PHE A 83 -5.94 3.80 1.50
C PHE A 83 -4.68 4.68 1.63
N PRO A 84 -4.58 5.51 2.67
CA PRO A 84 -3.40 6.33 2.88
C PRO A 84 -2.19 5.43 3.19
N PHE A 85 -1.17 5.53 2.36
CA PHE A 85 0.10 4.84 2.54
C PHE A 85 1.19 5.69 1.89
N ALA A 86 1.63 6.72 2.61
CA ALA A 86 2.49 7.77 2.08
C ALA A 86 3.91 7.58 2.60
N MET A 87 4.85 7.35 1.69
CA MET A 87 6.29 7.34 1.93
C MET A 87 6.99 7.93 0.72
N THR A 88 8.05 8.68 0.95
CA THR A 88 8.93 9.21 -0.11
C THR A 88 10.39 9.04 0.31
N GLY A 89 11.30 9.25 -0.63
CA GLY A 89 12.73 9.28 -0.33
C GLY A 89 13.28 7.97 0.23
N ALA A 90 14.13 8.09 1.26
CA ALA A 90 14.83 6.96 1.88
C ALA A 90 13.90 5.96 2.58
N GLU A 91 12.75 6.44 3.09
CA GLU A 91 11.74 5.57 3.71
C GLU A 91 11.13 4.62 2.68
N LEU A 92 10.73 5.18 1.53
CA LEU A 92 10.20 4.39 0.41
C LEU A 92 11.24 3.41 -0.14
N ASP A 93 12.48 3.84 -0.31
CA ASP A 93 13.58 2.97 -0.78
C ASP A 93 13.81 1.79 0.17
N THR A 94 13.86 2.05 1.48
CA THR A 94 14.01 1.02 2.51
C THR A 94 12.85 0.04 2.47
N TYR A 95 11.62 0.55 2.38
CA TYR A 95 10.42 -0.26 2.30
C TYR A 95 10.44 -1.18 1.07
N VAL A 96 10.72 -0.64 -0.13
CA VAL A 96 10.76 -1.40 -1.38
C VAL A 96 11.84 -2.49 -1.33
N LYS A 97 13.04 -2.17 -0.85
CA LYS A 97 14.13 -3.15 -0.71
C LYS A 97 13.75 -4.29 0.24
N LYS A 98 13.10 -3.99 1.35
CA LYS A 98 12.58 -5.00 2.28
C LYS A 98 11.54 -5.89 1.59
N GLN A 99 10.54 -5.30 0.92
CA GLN A 99 9.50 -6.06 0.22
C GLN A 99 10.09 -6.99 -0.85
N VAL A 100 11.04 -6.51 -1.65
CA VAL A 100 11.72 -7.35 -2.67
C VAL A 100 12.46 -8.53 -2.02
N ALA A 101 13.13 -8.31 -0.89
CA ALA A 101 13.81 -9.39 -0.17
C ALA A 101 12.81 -10.42 0.38
N ASP A 102 11.74 -9.95 1.03
CA ASP A 102 10.69 -10.80 1.61
C ASP A 102 10.00 -11.65 0.51
N TYR A 103 9.62 -11.04 -0.60
CA TYR A 103 8.99 -11.76 -1.72
C TYR A 103 9.93 -12.77 -2.37
N LYS A 104 11.23 -12.46 -2.45
CA LYS A 104 12.22 -13.42 -2.98
C LYS A 104 12.38 -14.64 -2.07
N LEU A 105 12.34 -14.45 -0.75
CA LEU A 105 12.36 -15.56 0.20
C LEU A 105 11.11 -16.42 0.04
N MET A 106 9.93 -15.79 0.04
CA MET A 106 8.64 -16.47 -0.11
C MET A 106 8.54 -17.24 -1.44
N ALA A 107 9.02 -16.65 -2.54
CA ALA A 107 9.04 -17.32 -3.84
C ALA A 107 9.91 -18.59 -3.84
N ARG A 108 11.01 -18.62 -3.06
CA ARG A 108 11.83 -19.84 -2.88
C ARG A 108 11.10 -20.87 -2.03
N GLU A 109 10.51 -20.45 -0.91
CA GLU A 109 9.76 -21.33 -0.01
C GLU A 109 8.56 -21.99 -0.72
N PHE A 110 7.93 -21.29 -1.66
CA PHE A 110 6.86 -21.81 -2.50
C PHE A 110 7.35 -22.55 -3.75
N GLY A 111 8.67 -22.68 -3.96
CA GLY A 111 9.24 -23.40 -5.10
C GLY A 111 9.02 -22.73 -6.45
N LEU A 112 8.74 -21.42 -6.48
CA LEU A 112 8.53 -20.64 -7.70
C LEU A 112 9.85 -20.22 -8.37
N ILE A 113 10.93 -20.16 -7.59
CA ILE A 113 12.29 -19.85 -8.05
C ILE A 113 13.31 -20.74 -7.35
N GLN A 114 14.42 -21.06 -8.03
CA GLN A 114 15.57 -21.81 -7.47
C GLN A 114 16.64 -20.86 -6.92
#